data_AF-A0A3D5VBP8-F1
#
_entry.id   AF-A0A3D5VBP8-F1
#
_cell.length_a   1.000
_cell.length_b   1.000
_cell.length_c   1.000
_cell.angle_alpha   90.00
_cell.angle_beta   90.00
_cell.angle_gamma   90.00
#
_symmetry.space_group_name_H-M   'P 1'
#
loop_
_entity.id
_entity.type
_entity.pdbx_description
1 polymer ?
#
loop_
_entity_poly.entity_id
_entity_poly.type
_entity_poly.pdbx_seq_one_letter_code
_entity_poly.pdbx_strand_id
1 'polypeptide(L)'
;MENVGSEDASGVNMELAIDDTYITLTDNTEDIGTISAGAVNDFPAAFTFTVANNVPDQYNFILNSSITDGTEVWESTMSMIAYAPVLEV
;
A
#
# COMPACT_ATOMS: atom_id res chain seq x y z
N MET A 1 5.56 1.70 -9.18
CA MET A 1 6.53 0.69 -8.67
C MET A 1 7.65 0.54 -9.68
N GLU A 2 8.88 0.45 -9.21
CA GLU A 2 10.08 0.40 -10.06
C GLU A 2 10.92 -0.83 -9.70
N ASN A 3 11.32 -1.61 -10.70
CA ASN A 3 12.32 -2.66 -10.52
C ASN A 3 13.73 -2.05 -10.69
N VAL A 4 14.42 -1.79 -9.58
CA VAL A 4 15.79 -1.24 -9.55
C VAL A 4 16.88 -2.32 -9.70
N GLY A 5 16.49 -3.59 -9.87
CA GLY A 5 17.40 -4.71 -10.10
C GLY A 5 17.92 -4.78 -11.53
N SER A 6 18.88 -5.68 -11.76
CA SER A 6 19.45 -5.96 -13.08
C SER A 6 18.74 -7.09 -13.84
N GLU A 7 17.77 -7.76 -13.21
CA GLU A 7 17.04 -8.90 -13.75
C GLU A 7 15.52 -8.66 -13.66
N ASP A 8 14.77 -9.36 -14.51
CA ASP A 8 13.31 -9.31 -14.50
C ASP A 8 12.78 -10.01 -13.24
N ALA A 9 11.89 -9.34 -12.51
CA ALA A 9 11.17 -9.93 -11.38
C ALA A 9 9.86 -10.53 -11.88
N SER A 10 9.65 -11.83 -11.72
CA SER A 10 8.48 -12.55 -12.24
C SER A 10 7.64 -13.16 -11.12
N GLY A 11 6.31 -13.16 -11.29
CA GLY A 11 5.41 -13.68 -10.25
C GLY A 11 5.40 -12.78 -9.00
N VAL A 12 5.51 -11.48 -9.22
CA VAL A 12 5.52 -10.49 -8.17
C VAL A 12 4.11 -10.35 -7.61
N ASN A 13 4.00 -10.36 -6.29
CA ASN A 13 2.80 -10.05 -5.55
C ASN A 13 3.10 -8.98 -4.51
N MET A 14 2.11 -8.14 -4.23
CA MET A 14 2.21 -7.10 -3.21
C MET A 14 1.06 -7.22 -2.21
N GLU A 15 1.37 -7.05 -0.93
CA GLU A 15 0.41 -6.98 0.16
C GLU A 15 0.61 -5.70 0.97
N LEU A 16 -0.48 -5.05 1.35
CA LEU A 16 -0.53 -3.99 2.35
C LEU A 16 -1.05 -4.54 3.68
N ALA A 17 -0.45 -4.05 4.75
CA ALA A 17 -0.83 -4.37 6.12
C ALA A 17 -0.84 -3.13 6.99
N ILE A 18 -1.77 -3.09 7.93
CA ILE A 18 -1.88 -2.05 8.95
C ILE A 18 -2.49 -2.65 10.22
N ASP A 19 -2.01 -2.19 11.37
CA ASP A 19 -2.62 -2.44 12.66
C ASP A 19 -3.09 -1.08 13.22
N ASP A 20 -4.33 -0.72 12.92
CA ASP A 20 -4.91 0.57 13.30
C ASP A 20 -6.42 0.44 13.54
N THR A 21 -6.92 1.10 14.58
CA THR A 21 -8.34 1.04 14.96
C THR A 21 -9.27 1.89 14.08
N TYR A 22 -8.73 2.85 13.33
CA TYR A 22 -9.49 3.78 12.49
C TYR A 22 -9.37 3.47 11.01
N ILE A 23 -8.36 2.71 10.59
CA ILE A 23 -8.10 2.41 9.18
C ILE A 23 -8.37 0.94 8.92
N THR A 24 -9.20 0.64 7.93
CA THR A 24 -9.51 -0.74 7.54
C THR A 24 -9.24 -0.92 6.06
N LEU A 25 -8.30 -1.81 5.72
CA LEU A 25 -8.05 -2.21 4.34
C LEU A 25 -9.23 -3.06 3.84
N THR A 26 -9.82 -2.66 2.71
CA THR A 26 -10.88 -3.42 2.04
C THR A 26 -10.36 -4.15 0.81
N ASP A 27 -9.21 -3.71 0.31
CA ASP A 27 -8.43 -4.37 -0.73
C ASP A 27 -6.95 -4.13 -0.43
N ASN A 28 -6.23 -5.20 -0.14
CA ASN A 28 -4.88 -5.16 0.43
C ASN A 28 -3.87 -6.01 -0.33
N THR A 29 -4.24 -6.66 -1.43
CA THR A 29 -3.33 -7.53 -2.18
C THR A 29 -3.45 -7.28 -3.66
N GLU A 30 -2.32 -7.21 -4.37
CA GLU A 30 -2.28 -7.03 -5.81
C GLU A 30 -1.38 -8.10 -6.46
N ASP A 31 -1.86 -8.70 -7.56
CA ASP A 31 -1.03 -9.52 -8.45
C ASP A 31 -0.39 -8.63 -9.51
N ILE A 32 0.91 -8.45 -9.36
CA ILE A 32 1.70 -7.55 -10.16
C ILE A 32 2.23 -8.24 -11.42
N GLY A 33 2.38 -9.56 -11.39
CA GLY A 33 2.93 -10.35 -12.50
C GLY A 33 4.44 -10.14 -12.70
N THR A 34 4.86 -9.73 -13.89
CA THR A 34 6.29 -9.56 -14.23
C THR A 34 6.65 -8.08 -14.38
N ILE A 35 7.75 -7.69 -13.77
CA ILE A 35 8.34 -6.35 -13.89
C ILE A 35 9.74 -6.49 -14.49
N SER A 36 9.92 -6.04 -15.73
CA SER A 36 11.23 -6.07 -16.36
C SER A 36 12.26 -5.21 -15.62
N ALA A 37 13.54 -5.57 -15.72
CA ALA A 37 14.63 -4.82 -15.12
C ALA A 37 14.60 -3.33 -15.54
N GLY A 38 14.68 -2.42 -14.58
CA GLY A 38 14.62 -0.97 -14.81
C GLY A 38 13.26 -0.41 -15.23
N ALA A 39 12.21 -1.24 -15.30
CA ALA A 39 10.87 -0.77 -15.65
C ALA A 39 10.18 -0.09 -14.47
N VAL A 40 9.37 0.92 -14.79
CA VAL A 40 8.47 1.61 -13.87
C VAL A 40 7.05 1.40 -14.35
N ASN A 41 6.23 0.76 -13.50
CA ASN A 41 4.83 0.47 -13.80
C ASN A 41 3.93 1.09 -12.73
N ASP A 42 2.79 1.61 -13.18
CA ASP A 42 1.71 2.13 -12.34
C ASP A 42 0.52 1.17 -12.32
N PHE A 43 -0.03 0.95 -11.12
CA PHE A 43 -1.17 0.06 -10.89
C PHE A 43 -2.31 0.90 -10.33
N PRO A 44 -3.17 1.47 -11.18
CA PRO A 44 -4.27 2.32 -10.73
C PRO A 44 -5.29 1.50 -9.95
N ALA A 45 -5.77 2.05 -8.84
CA ALA A 45 -6.75 1.41 -7.95
C ALA A 45 -6.32 0.03 -7.40
N ALA A 46 -5.01 -0.20 -7.25
CA ALA A 46 -4.46 -1.45 -6.70
C ALA A 46 -4.81 -1.72 -5.23
N PHE A 47 -5.17 -0.68 -4.46
CA PHE A 47 -5.49 -0.82 -3.04
C PHE A 47 -6.63 0.11 -2.66
N THR A 48 -7.45 -0.35 -1.73
CA THR A 48 -8.57 0.43 -1.18
C THR A 48 -8.65 0.23 0.33
N PHE A 49 -8.89 1.33 1.05
CA PHE A 49 -9.13 1.31 2.48
C PHE A 49 -10.24 2.30 2.86
N THR A 50 -10.79 2.10 4.05
CA THR A 50 -11.77 2.99 4.66
C THR A 50 -11.21 3.61 5.93
N VAL A 51 -11.71 4.81 6.24
CA VAL A 51 -11.35 5.56 7.43
C VAL A 51 -12.61 5.69 8.28
N ALA A 52 -12.51 5.35 9.56
CA ALA A 52 -13.60 5.45 10.51
C ALA A 52 -14.05 6.91 10.69
N ASN A 53 -15.35 7.14 10.79
CA ASN A 53 -15.93 8.49 10.87
C ASN A 53 -15.53 9.26 12.15
N ASN A 54 -15.07 8.56 13.18
CA ASN A 54 -14.60 9.11 14.44
C ASN A 54 -13.06 9.16 14.55
N VAL A 55 -12.34 9.05 13.43
CA VAL A 55 -10.89 9.28 13.40
C VAL A 55 -10.59 10.67 13.99
N PRO A 56 -9.56 10.82 14.86
CA PRO A 56 -9.13 12.15 15.30
C PRO A 56 -8.69 13.00 14.11
N ASP A 57 -8.84 14.33 14.22
CA ASP A 57 -8.28 15.22 13.20
C ASP A 57 -6.75 15.14 13.19
N GLN A 58 -6.16 15.25 11.99
CA GLN A 58 -4.71 15.16 11.77
C GLN A 58 -4.08 13.87 12.32
N TYR A 59 -4.80 12.76 12.23
CA TYR A 59 -4.35 11.46 12.70
C TYR A 59 -3.35 10.83 11.72
N ASN A 60 -2.12 10.60 12.19
CA ASN A 60 -1.08 9.94 11.40
C ASN A 60 -1.22 8.42 11.51
N PHE A 61 -1.16 7.74 10.37
CA PHE A 61 -1.12 6.28 10.30
C PHE A 61 -0.12 5.80 9.26
N ILE A 62 0.34 4.56 9.41
CA ILE A 62 1.38 3.97 8.58
C ILE A 62 0.83 2.70 7.92
N LEU A 63 0.90 2.65 6.60
CA LEU A 63 0.69 1.43 5.84
C LEU A 63 2.04 0.75 5.62
N ASN A 64 2.14 -0.54 5.95
CA ASN A 64 3.28 -1.37 5.64
C ASN A 64 2.99 -2.10 4.33
N SER A 65 3.97 -2.13 3.42
CA SER A 65 3.88 -2.89 2.18
C SER A 65 4.94 -3.98 2.16
N SER A 66 4.54 -5.17 1.74
CA SER A 66 5.41 -6.31 1.45
C SER A 66 5.24 -6.68 -0.02
N ILE A 67 6.33 -6.67 -0.78
CA ILE A 67 6.39 -7.11 -2.17
C ILE A 67 7.27 -8.35 -2.22
N THR A 68 6.87 -9.37 -2.97
CA THR A 68 7.66 -10.61 -3.11
C THR A 68 7.52 -11.19 -4.50
N ASP A 69 8.57 -11.82 -5.01
CA ASP A 69 8.54 -12.67 -6.21
C ASP A 69 8.49 -14.18 -5.88
N GLY A 70 8.22 -14.50 -4.60
CA GLY A 70 8.23 -15.86 -4.05
C GLY A 70 9.60 -16.32 -3.53
N THR A 71 10.68 -15.59 -3.83
CA THR A 71 12.04 -15.88 -3.35
C THR A 71 12.55 -14.79 -2.43
N GLU A 72 12.42 -13.54 -2.84
CA GLU A 72 12.83 -12.37 -2.09
C GLU A 72 11.60 -11.60 -1.58
N VAL A 73 11.79 -10.83 -0.51
CA VAL A 73 10.77 -9.96 0.06
C VAL A 73 11.35 -8.56 0.21
N TRP A 74 10.64 -7.57 -0.33
CA TRP A 74 10.97 -6.15 -0.24
C TRP A 74 9.88 -5.44 0.56
N GLU A 75 10.29 -4.82 1.66
CA GLU A 75 9.38 -4.11 2.56
C GLU A 75 9.54 -2.59 2.40
N SER A 76 8.43 -1.88 2.54
CA SER A 76 8.39 -0.42 2.57
C SER A 76 7.24 0.07 3.43
N THR A 77 7.26 1.35 3.79
CA THR A 77 6.23 1.99 4.63
C THR A 77 5.78 3.30 4.04
N MET A 78 4.48 3.57 4.11
CA MET A 78 3.87 4.82 3.65
C MET A 78 3.15 5.49 4.82
N SER A 79 3.55 6.72 5.14
CA SER A 79 2.90 7.54 6.17
C SER A 79 1.82 8.42 5.55
N MET A 80 0.64 8.43 6.16
CA MET A 80 -0.50 9.23 5.71
C MET A 80 -1.16 9.96 6.89
N ILE A 81 -1.91 11.00 6.58
CA ILE A 81 -2.66 11.81 7.55
C ILE A 81 -4.14 11.75 7.22
N ALA A 82 -4.95 11.25 8.15
CA ALA A 82 -6.40 11.35 8.09
C ALA A 82 -6.87 12.67 8.70
N TYR A 83 -7.76 13.35 8.00
CA TYR A 83 -8.40 14.58 8.48
C TYR A 83 -9.85 14.28 8.83
N ALA A 84 -10.30 14.77 9.98
CA ALA A 84 -11.68 14.62 10.41
C ALA A 84 -12.49 15.82 9.93
N PRO A 85 -13.66 15.62 9.30
CA PRO A 85 -14.51 16.74 8.93
C PRO A 85 -15.01 17.47 10.18
N VAL A 86 -14.89 18.80 10.21
CA VAL A 86 -15.60 19.62 11.20
C VAL A 86 -17.08 19.59 10.83
N LEU A 87 -17.89 18.90 11.61
CA LEU A 87 -19.34 18.93 11.46
C LEU A 87 -19.88 20.21 12.12
N GLU A 88 -20.07 21.27 11.34
CA GLU A 88 -20.91 22.39 11.77
C GLU A 88 -22.40 22.00 11.64
N VAL A 89 -23.19 22.29 12.67
CA VAL A 89 -24.65 22.09 12.72
C VAL A 89 -25.41 23.34 12.31
#